data_AF-A0A925YHK8-F1
#
_entry.id   AF-A0A925YHK8-F1
#
_cell.length_a   1.000
_cell.length_b   1.000
_cell.length_c   1.000
_cell.angle_alpha   90.00
_cell.angle_beta   90.00
_cell.angle_gamma   90.00
#
_symmetry.space_group_name_H-M   'P 1'
#
loop_
_entity.id
_entity.type
_entity.pdbx_description
1 polymer ?
#
loop_
_entity_poly.entity_id
_entity_poly.type
_entity_poly.pdbx_seq_one_letter_code
_entity_poly.pdbx_strand_id
1 'polypeptide(L)'
;MSIDLLKELHLLTRDGQLNADARRKLKQIRHFVGLLRPALDDALARQASPTVVDCGAGKSYLGFLLYELVLGPANRGTLVAIESRAALVDAAAAR
;
A
#
# COMPACT_ATOMS: atom_id res chain seq x y z
N MET A 1 -0.89 -11.92 -0.93
CA MET A 1 -1.66 -10.86 -1.61
C MET A 1 -2.94 -11.50 -2.09
N SER A 2 -4.08 -10.98 -1.64
CA SER A 2 -5.40 -11.47 -2.05
C SER A 2 -5.63 -11.23 -3.54
N ILE A 3 -6.57 -11.97 -4.13
CA ILE A 3 -6.97 -11.78 -5.53
C ILE A 3 -7.54 -10.37 -5.73
N ASP A 4 -8.30 -9.86 -4.75
CA ASP A 4 -8.90 -8.53 -4.83
C ASP A 4 -7.84 -7.43 -4.81
N LEU A 5 -6.80 -7.58 -3.98
CA LEU A 5 -5.64 -6.70 -4.05
C LEU A 5 -4.97 -6.76 -5.43
N LEU A 6 -4.79 -7.93 -6.02
CA LEU A 6 -4.20 -8.02 -7.37
C LEU A 6 -5.08 -7.39 -8.47
N LYS A 7 -6.40 -7.35 -8.29
CA LYS A 7 -7.34 -6.64 -9.19
C LYS A 7 -7.24 -5.13 -9.04
N GLU A 8 -7.20 -4.62 -7.80
CA GLU A 8 -7.05 -3.19 -7.50
C GLU A 8 -5.72 -2.64 -8.03
N LEU A 9 -4.66 -3.45 -8.03
CA LEU A 9 -3.37 -3.07 -8.61
C LEU A 9 -3.33 -3.23 -10.14
N HIS A 10 -4.44 -3.63 -10.77
CA HIS A 10 -4.56 -3.93 -12.20
C HIS A 10 -3.50 -4.90 -12.73
N LEU A 11 -3.12 -5.88 -11.91
CA LEU A 11 -2.08 -6.86 -12.25
C LEU A 11 -2.64 -8.11 -12.94
N LEU A 12 -3.95 -8.38 -12.80
CA LEU A 12 -4.59 -9.52 -13.43
C LEU A 12 -5.02 -9.20 -14.87
N THR A 13 -4.86 -10.18 -15.77
CA THR A 13 -5.51 -10.16 -17.08
C THR A 13 -7.02 -10.33 -16.94
N ARG A 14 -7.75 -10.14 -18.04
CA ARG A 14 -9.21 -10.38 -18.10
C ARG A 14 -9.59 -11.79 -17.63
N ASP A 15 -8.70 -12.77 -17.85
CA ASP A 15 -8.88 -14.17 -17.45
C ASP A 15 -8.36 -14.48 -16.03
N GLY A 16 -8.02 -13.45 -15.24
CA GLY A 16 -7.55 -13.60 -13.86
C GLY A 16 -6.11 -14.10 -13.71
N GLN A 17 -5.32 -14.11 -14.80
CA GLN A 17 -3.94 -14.59 -14.79
C GLN A 17 -2.95 -13.44 -14.65
N LEU A 18 -1.80 -13.69 -14.04
CA LEU A 18 -0.67 -12.73 -14.09
C LEU A 18 0.05 -12.89 -15.42
N ASN A 19 0.24 -11.81 -16.18
CA ASN A 19 1.15 -11.82 -17.34
C ASN A 19 2.62 -11.58 -16.90
N ALA A 20 3.56 -11.65 -17.84
CA ALA A 20 4.99 -11.49 -17.53
C ALA A 20 5.36 -10.10 -16.95
N ASP A 21 4.76 -9.03 -17.47
CA ASP A 21 4.95 -7.66 -16.96
C ASP A 21 4.38 -7.50 -15.54
N ALA A 22 3.17 -8.02 -15.32
CA ALA A 22 2.53 -8.03 -14.01
C ALA A 22 3.34 -8.83 -12.97
N ARG A 23 3.93 -9.97 -13.37
CA ARG A 23 4.87 -10.71 -12.50
C ARG A 23 6.10 -9.88 -12.14
N ARG A 24 6.66 -9.14 -13.11
CA ARG A 24 7.81 -8.25 -12.86
C ARG A 24 7.43 -7.11 -11.91
N LYS A 25 6.29 -6.45 -12.11
CA LYS A 25 5.76 -5.41 -11.22
C LYS A 25 5.50 -5.95 -9.81
N LEU A 26 4.87 -7.13 -9.72
CA LEU A 26 4.61 -7.80 -8.45
C LEU A 26 5.91 -8.12 -7.70
N LYS A 27 6.96 -8.54 -8.40
CA LYS A 27 8.28 -8.77 -7.80
C LYS A 27 8.85 -7.46 -7.22
N GLN A 28 8.74 -6.34 -7.95
CA GLN A 28 9.19 -5.03 -7.46
C GLN A 28 8.40 -4.58 -6.23
N ILE A 29 7.07 -4.70 -6.25
CA ILE A 29 6.20 -4.35 -5.11
C ILE A 29 6.57 -5.18 -3.88
N ARG A 30 6.70 -6.50 -4.03
CA ARG A 30 7.08 -7.40 -2.94
C ARG A 30 8.45 -7.05 -2.37
N HIS A 31 9.41 -6.76 -3.23
CA HIS A 31 10.75 -6.38 -2.79
C HIS A 31 10.70 -5.06 -2.01
N PHE A 32 9.99 -4.05 -2.53
CA PHE A 32 9.85 -2.76 -1.87
C PHE A 32 9.16 -2.86 -0.50
N VAL A 33 8.03 -3.56 -0.42
CA VAL A 33 7.35 -3.80 0.87
C VAL A 33 8.26 -4.59 1.83
N GLY A 34 9.02 -5.55 1.31
CA GLY A 34 10.01 -6.28 2.09
C GLY A 34 11.10 -5.40 2.70
N LEU A 35 11.52 -4.33 2.02
CA LEU A 35 12.46 -3.35 2.56
C LEU A 35 11.86 -2.53 3.71
N LEU A 36 10.57 -2.18 3.62
CA LEU A 36 9.88 -1.39 4.64
C LEU A 36 9.44 -2.22 5.85
N ARG A 37 9.28 -3.53 5.65
CA ARG A 37 8.70 -4.45 6.64
C ARG A 37 9.40 -4.41 8.01
N PRO A 38 10.74 -4.43 8.12
CA PRO A 38 11.40 -4.40 9.42
C PRO A 38 11.06 -3.15 10.24
N ALA A 39 11.00 -1.97 9.60
CA ALA A 39 10.68 -0.72 10.29
C ALA A 39 9.21 -0.68 10.76
N LEU A 40 8.29 -1.23 9.96
CA LEU A 40 6.86 -1.29 10.31
C LEU A 40 6.61 -2.29 11.44
N ASP A 41 7.24 -3.46 11.40
CA ASP A 41 7.12 -4.46 12.46
C ASP A 41 7.67 -3.92 13.78
N ASP A 42 8.80 -3.23 13.74
CA ASP A 42 9.42 -2.57 14.90
C ASP A 42 8.54 -1.44 15.46
N ALA A 43 7.86 -0.67 14.61
CA ALA A 43 6.85 0.31 15.05
C ALA A 43 5.64 -0.36 15.73
N LEU A 44 5.11 -1.43 15.15
CA LEU A 44 3.99 -2.21 15.71
C LEU A 44 4.33 -2.92 17.01
N ALA A 45 5.60 -3.31 17.19
CA ALA A 45 6.10 -3.91 18.42
C ALA A 45 6.20 -2.88 19.55
N ARG A 46 6.63 -1.65 19.24
CA ARG A 46 6.83 -0.58 20.24
C ARG A 46 5.54 0.15 20.62
N GLN A 47 4.53 0.18 19.76
CA GLN A 47 3.31 0.94 19.98
C GLN A 47 2.05 0.10 19.73
N ALA A 48 1.09 0.19 20.64
CA ALA A 48 -0.21 -0.48 20.50
C ALA A 48 -0.94 -0.07 19.21
N SER A 49 -0.85 1.19 18.79
CA SER A 49 -1.45 1.69 17.56
C SER A 49 -0.54 2.74 16.91
N PRO A 50 0.45 2.33 16.09
CA PRO A 50 1.37 3.27 15.47
C PRO A 50 0.68 4.08 14.37
N THR A 51 1.07 5.34 14.22
CA THR A 51 0.68 6.17 13.07
C THR A 51 1.78 6.14 12.02
N VAL A 52 1.45 5.65 10.83
CA VAL A 52 2.32 5.66 9.65
C VAL A 52 1.93 6.85 8.77
N VAL A 53 2.91 7.67 8.40
CA VAL A 53 2.70 8.85 7.56
C VAL A 53 3.33 8.62 6.19
N ASP A 54 2.51 8.61 5.13
CA ASP A 54 2.93 8.54 3.72
C ASP A 54 3.14 9.97 3.19
N CYS A 55 4.39 10.43 3.23
CA CYS A 55 4.78 11.77 2.81
C CYS A 55 4.96 11.83 1.28
N GLY A 56 4.13 12.61 0.58
CA GLY A 56 4.11 12.65 -0.87
C GLY A 56 3.32 11.47 -1.45
N ALA A 57 2.18 11.15 -0.84
CA ALA A 57 1.38 9.97 -1.13
C ALA A 57 0.94 9.84 -2.61
N GLY A 58 0.89 10.95 -3.35
CA GLY A 58 0.51 10.94 -4.74
C GLY A 58 -0.90 10.41 -4.94
N LYS A 59 -1.03 9.30 -5.67
CA LYS A 59 -2.30 8.60 -5.87
C LYS A 59 -2.61 7.56 -4.79
N SER A 60 -1.83 7.55 -3.70
CA SER A 60 -1.98 6.68 -2.52
C SER A 60 -1.77 5.19 -2.77
N TYR A 61 -1.08 4.82 -3.85
CA TYR A 61 -0.80 3.40 -4.17
C TYR A 61 0.09 2.73 -3.12
N LEU A 62 1.13 3.42 -2.65
CA LEU A 62 2.02 2.90 -1.62
C LEU A 62 1.28 2.80 -0.28
N GLY A 63 0.65 3.88 0.17
CA GLY A 63 -0.17 3.87 1.37
C GLY A 63 -1.17 2.71 1.39
N PHE A 64 -1.91 2.49 0.31
CA PHE A 64 -2.83 1.36 0.17
C PHE A 64 -2.13 0.00 0.36
N LEU A 65 -0.99 -0.22 -0.29
CA LEU A 65 -0.22 -1.45 -0.11
C LEU A 65 0.25 -1.66 1.34
N LEU A 66 0.70 -0.61 2.02
CA LEU A 66 1.14 -0.71 3.41
C LEU A 66 -0.04 -1.02 4.35
N TYR A 67 -1.20 -0.42 4.10
CA TYR A 67 -2.41 -0.71 4.83
C TYR A 67 -2.82 -2.19 4.64
N GLU A 68 -3.00 -2.62 3.40
CA GLU A 68 -3.48 -3.97 3.07
C GLU A 68 -2.54 -5.09 3.52
N LEU A 69 -1.22 -4.86 3.48
CA LEU A 69 -0.24 -5.90 3.74
C LEU A 69 0.26 -5.93 5.18
N VAL A 70 0.07 -4.84 5.94
CA VAL A 70 0.67 -4.70 7.27
C VAL A 70 -0.36 -4.26 8.29
N LEU A 71 -0.93 -3.06 8.16
CA LEU A 71 -1.78 -2.47 9.21
C LEU A 71 -3.15 -3.16 9.32
N GLY A 72 -3.79 -3.44 8.19
CA GLY A 72 -5.06 -4.17 8.10
C GLY A 72 -4.98 -5.56 8.73
N PRO A 73 -4.01 -6.42 8.32
CA PRO A 73 -3.79 -7.71 8.96
C PRO A 73 -3.44 -7.63 10.45
N ALA A 74 -2.69 -6.61 10.87
CA ALA A 74 -2.39 -6.38 12.29
C ALA A 74 -3.60 -5.86 13.09
N ASN A 75 -4.65 -5.39 12.40
CA ASN A 75 -5.84 -4.72 12.95
C ASN A 75 -5.48 -3.60 13.95
N ARG A 76 -4.36 -2.93 13.71
CA ARG A 76 -3.73 -1.96 14.62
C ARG A 76 -3.00 -0.88 13.81
N GLY A 77 -3.04 0.35 14.31
CA GLY A 77 -2.39 1.50 13.71
C GLY A 77 -3.27 2.32 12.78
N THR A 78 -2.71 3.41 12.27
CA THR A 78 -3.40 4.35 11.39
C THR A 78 -2.45 4.79 10.28
N LEU A 79 -2.99 4.99 9.08
CA LEU A 79 -2.24 5.51 7.95
C LEU A 79 -2.72 6.92 7.63
N VAL A 80 -1.80 7.87 7.59
CA VAL A 80 -2.05 9.26 7.19
C VAL A 80 -1.31 9.54 5.90
N ALA A 81 -2.02 9.97 4.87
CA ALA A 81 -1.44 10.37 3.60
C ALA A 81 -1.28 11.90 3.54
N ILE A 82 -0.08 12.37 3.19
CA ILE A 82 0.22 13.80 3.01
C ILE A 82 0.57 14.04 1.55
N GLU A 83 -0.10 15.00 0.91
CA GLU A 83 0.15 15.40 -0.47
C GLU A 83 0.04 16.92 -0.61
N SER A 84 0.93 17.52 -1.39
CA SER A 84 1.00 18.99 -1.57
C SER A 84 0.30 19.48 -2.82
N ARG A 85 0.11 18.61 -3.83
CA ARG A 85 -0.58 18.95 -5.07
C ARG A 85 -2.09 18.98 -4.84
N ALA A 86 -2.66 20.18 -4.88
CA ALA A 86 -4.09 20.43 -4.68
C ALA A 86 -5.00 19.47 -5.49
N ALA A 87 -4.71 19.29 -6.79
CA ALA A 87 -5.49 18.39 -7.65
C ALA A 87 -5.58 16.94 -7.15
N LEU A 88 -4.56 16.44 -6.44
CA LEU A 88 -4.58 15.10 -5.85
C LEU A 88 -5.27 15.07 -4.49
N VAL A 89 -5.16 16.15 -3.71
CA VAL A 89 -5.89 16.32 -2.45
C VAL A 89 -7.39 16.39 -2.72
N ASP A 90 -7.82 17.21 -3.68
CA ASP A 90 -9.23 17.35 -4.06
C ASP A 90 -9.81 16.03 -4.56
N ALA A 91 -9.05 15.31 -5.41
CA ALA A 91 -9.45 14.00 -5.89
C ALA A 91 -9.52 12.93 -4.78
N ALA A 92 -8.73 13.06 -3.71
CA ALA A 92 -8.78 12.17 -2.56
C ALA A 92 -9.95 12.51 -1.63
N ALA A 93 -10.28 13.79 -1.45
CA ALA A 93 -11.40 14.24 -0.63
C ALA A 93 -12.78 13.96 -1.27
N ALA A 94 -12.83 13.80 -2.59
CA ALA A 94 -14.04 13.46 -3.33
C ALA A 94 -14.36 11.94 -3.38
N ARG A 95 -13.53 11.10 -2.74
CA ARG A 95 -13.72 9.64 -2.64
C ARG A 95 -14.34 9.26 -1.30
#